data_AF-A0A8T0P7Z6-F1
#
_entry.id   AF-A0A8T0P7Z6-F1
#
_cell.length_a   1.000
_cell.length_b   1.000
_cell.length_c   1.000
_cell.angle_alpha   90.00
_cell.angle_beta   90.00
_cell.angle_gamma   90.00
#
_symmetry.space_group_name_H-M   'P 1'
#
loop_
_entity.id
_entity.type
_entity.pdbx_description
1 polymer ?
#
loop_
_entity_poly.entity_id
_entity_poly.type
_entity_poly.pdbx_seq_one_letter_code
_entity_poly.pdbx_strand_id
1 'polypeptide(L)'
;MAAGPERYGCVHYRRKCKIQAPCCGEVFDCRHCHNEAKDSLEISIHGRHVVPRHEIKLVICSLCNKEQDVQQDCSNCGACLGKYFCAKCNLFDDDVSKNQFHCDGCGICRTGGVENFYHCDKCGCCYTYLLKDSHRCVDRAMHQNCPVCFEYLFESTKAVSVLHCGHTIHLQCLYEMRAHQQFSCPVCLRSSCDMSDKWQKLDQEPPRCQQSVRRR
;
A
#
# COMPACT_ATOMS: atom_id res chain seq x y z
N MET A 1 12.11 21.48 34.03
CA MET A 1 11.07 20.52 33.61
C MET A 1 11.75 19.53 32.68
N ALA A 2 11.87 18.26 33.08
CA ALA A 2 12.50 17.24 32.25
C ALA A 2 11.56 16.87 31.10
N ALA A 3 11.96 17.16 29.86
CA ALA A 3 11.27 16.66 28.68
C ALA A 3 11.32 15.12 28.74
N GLY A 4 10.14 14.47 28.74
CA GLY A 4 10.07 13.03 28.53
C GLY A 4 10.73 12.64 27.20
N PRO A 5 11.10 11.37 27.00
CA PRO A 5 11.78 10.96 25.78
C PRO A 5 10.90 11.28 24.57
N GLU A 6 11.24 12.34 23.84
CA GLU A 6 10.55 12.72 22.61
C GLU A 6 10.56 11.52 21.66
N ARG A 7 9.37 11.05 21.29
CA ARG A 7 9.24 10.01 20.28
C ARG A 7 9.48 10.65 18.92
N TYR A 8 10.73 10.60 18.44
CA TYR A 8 11.06 11.02 17.08
C TYR A 8 10.42 10.11 16.01
N GLY A 9 9.85 10.72 14.98
CA GLY A 9 9.19 10.06 13.86
C GLY A 9 7.70 10.36 13.80
N CYS A 10 6.93 9.44 13.22
CA CYS A 10 5.48 9.52 13.10
C CYS A 10 4.84 8.15 13.32
N VAL A 11 3.51 8.06 13.10
CA VAL A 11 2.77 6.79 13.19
C VAL A 11 3.20 5.76 12.13
N HIS A 12 3.79 6.20 11.02
CA HIS A 12 4.22 5.31 9.93
C HIS A 12 5.62 4.74 10.18
N TYR A 13 6.57 5.59 10.62
CA TYR A 13 7.97 5.23 10.80
C TYR A 13 8.55 5.87 12.06
N ARG A 14 9.33 5.11 12.82
CA ARG A 14 10.11 5.65 13.93
C ARG A 14 11.45 6.11 13.37
N ARG A 15 11.81 7.38 13.43
CA ARG A 15 13.05 7.88 12.79
C ARG A 15 13.48 9.21 13.38
N LYS A 16 14.75 9.55 13.27
CA LYS A 16 15.33 10.80 13.82
C LYS A 16 15.60 11.85 12.74
N CYS A 17 14.84 11.82 11.65
CA CYS A 17 14.91 12.81 10.59
C CYS A 17 13.55 13.12 9.96
N LYS A 18 13.41 14.34 9.47
CA LYS A 18 12.33 14.79 8.57
C LYS A 18 12.82 14.80 7.13
N ILE A 19 11.92 14.63 6.16
CA ILE A 19 12.25 14.76 4.74
C ILE A 19 11.87 16.15 4.25
N GLN A 20 12.62 16.69 3.30
CA GLN A 20 12.13 17.76 2.45
C GLN A 20 11.46 17.14 1.22
N ALA A 21 10.19 17.45 1.00
CA ALA A 21 9.42 16.92 -0.11
C ALA A 21 9.86 17.60 -1.42
N PRO A 22 10.42 16.88 -2.41
CA PRO A 22 10.92 17.48 -3.66
C PRO A 22 9.81 18.13 -4.51
N CYS A 23 8.57 17.69 -4.34
CA CYS A 23 7.41 18.19 -5.07
C CYS A 23 6.99 19.63 -4.69
N CYS A 24 7.23 20.05 -3.45
CA CYS A 24 6.74 21.33 -2.94
C CYS A 24 7.73 22.07 -2.01
N GLY A 25 8.87 21.46 -1.68
CA GLY A 25 9.90 22.01 -0.79
C GLY A 25 9.55 21.97 0.70
N GLU A 26 8.34 21.54 1.06
CA GLU A 26 7.87 21.48 2.45
C GLU A 26 8.49 20.33 3.24
N VAL A 27 8.57 20.47 4.57
CA VAL A 27 9.22 19.49 5.46
C VAL A 27 8.18 18.65 6.18
N PHE A 28 8.33 17.33 6.10
CA PHE A 28 7.42 16.36 6.71
C PHE A 28 8.13 15.23 7.46
N ASP A 29 7.45 14.71 8.48
CA ASP A 29 7.95 13.56 9.24
C ASP A 29 7.99 12.27 8.46
N CYS A 30 7.34 12.13 7.28
CA CYS A 30 7.62 11.13 6.24
C CYS A 30 6.79 11.40 4.97
N ARG A 31 6.99 10.58 3.93
CA ARG A 31 6.20 10.67 2.70
C ARG A 31 4.70 10.43 2.93
N HIS A 32 4.33 9.56 3.87
CA HIS A 32 2.93 9.26 4.15
C HIS A 32 2.26 10.43 4.86
N CYS A 33 2.92 11.04 5.85
CA CYS A 33 2.44 12.28 6.47
C CYS A 33 2.24 13.40 5.45
N HIS A 34 3.16 13.54 4.48
CA HIS A 34 2.97 14.48 3.38
C HIS A 34 1.73 14.13 2.56
N ASN A 35 1.63 12.89 2.05
CA ASN A 35 0.53 12.49 1.17
C ASN A 35 -0.83 12.58 1.88
N GLU A 36 -0.91 12.25 3.18
CA GLU A 36 -2.13 12.45 3.98
C GLU A 36 -2.55 13.92 4.05
N ALA A 37 -1.59 14.84 4.13
CA ALA A 37 -1.86 16.28 4.18
C ALA A 37 -2.11 16.92 2.79
N LYS A 38 -1.53 16.36 1.71
CA LYS A 38 -1.48 16.99 0.38
C LYS A 38 -2.26 16.25 -0.70
N ASP A 39 -2.66 15.00 -0.49
CA ASP A 39 -3.39 14.18 -1.46
C ASP A 39 -4.81 13.82 -0.97
N SER A 40 -5.39 14.67 -0.11
CA SER A 40 -6.75 14.48 0.40
C SER A 40 -7.81 15.15 -0.49
N LEU A 41 -9.07 14.70 -0.34
CA LEU A 41 -10.19 15.27 -1.09
C LEU A 41 -10.46 16.76 -0.76
N GLU A 42 -10.01 17.23 0.40
CA GLU A 42 -10.16 18.61 0.86
C GLU A 42 -9.21 19.58 0.13
N ILE A 43 -8.13 19.05 -0.45
CA ILE A 43 -7.19 19.83 -1.25
C ILE A 43 -7.75 20.03 -2.66
N SER A 44 -7.58 21.24 -3.18
CA SER A 44 -7.95 21.57 -4.56
C SER A 44 -7.24 20.64 -5.55
N ILE A 45 -7.89 20.32 -6.66
CA ILE A 45 -7.34 19.37 -7.64
C ILE A 45 -5.94 19.76 -8.14
N HIS A 46 -5.68 21.07 -8.27
CA HIS A 46 -4.39 21.61 -8.71
C HIS A 46 -3.33 21.58 -7.61
N GLY A 47 -3.74 21.48 -6.34
CA GLY A 47 -2.84 21.38 -5.19
C GLY A 47 -2.55 19.95 -4.77
N ARG A 48 -3.25 18.94 -5.31
CA ARG A 48 -3.03 17.54 -4.93
C ARG A 48 -1.74 16.99 -5.52
N HIS A 49 -0.93 16.38 -4.67
CA HIS A 49 0.30 15.75 -5.09
C HIS A 49 0.83 14.79 -4.02
N VAL A 50 1.69 13.87 -4.47
CA VAL A 50 2.36 12.88 -3.64
C VAL A 50 3.88 13.06 -3.72
N VAL A 51 4.61 12.60 -2.71
CA VAL A 51 6.08 12.62 -2.76
C VAL A 51 6.62 11.54 -3.70
N PRO A 52 7.42 11.89 -4.72
CA PRO A 52 8.22 10.93 -5.47
C PRO A 52 9.38 10.44 -4.59
N ARG A 53 9.20 9.29 -3.92
CA ARG A 53 10.09 8.77 -2.86
C ARG A 53 11.57 8.68 -3.27
N HIS A 54 11.83 8.30 -4.52
CA HIS A 54 13.20 8.13 -5.04
C HIS A 54 13.91 9.45 -5.31
N GLU A 55 13.17 10.56 -5.39
CA GLU A 55 13.70 11.90 -5.67
C GLU A 55 13.97 12.73 -4.40
N ILE A 56 13.69 12.19 -3.22
CA ILE A 56 14.04 12.84 -1.95
C ILE A 56 15.56 12.93 -1.86
N LYS A 57 16.09 14.15 -1.81
CA LYS A 57 17.55 14.40 -1.71
C LYS A 57 17.99 14.94 -0.36
N LEU A 58 17.09 15.62 0.36
CA LEU A 58 17.41 16.34 1.59
C LEU A 58 16.60 15.83 2.77
N VAL A 59 17.28 15.71 3.91
CA VAL A 59 16.71 15.36 5.21
C VAL A 59 17.19 16.32 6.28
N ILE A 60 16.35 16.53 7.29
CA ILE A 60 16.63 17.40 8.43
C ILE A 60 16.74 16.53 9.67
N CYS A 61 17.89 16.54 10.34
CA CYS A 61 18.10 15.79 11.57
C CYS A 61 17.19 16.32 12.68
N SER A 62 16.40 15.46 13.32
CA SER A 62 15.48 15.85 14.40
C SER A 62 16.18 16.17 15.73
N LEU A 63 17.47 15.82 15.87
CA LEU A 63 18.24 16.06 17.09
C LEU A 63 19.00 17.38 17.07
N CYS A 64 19.57 17.76 15.92
CA CYS A 64 20.40 18.96 15.81
C CYS A 64 19.94 19.95 14.73
N ASN A 65 18.81 19.68 14.06
CA ASN A 65 18.23 20.49 12.99
C ASN A 65 19.14 20.73 11.78
N LYS A 66 20.19 19.93 11.61
CA LYS A 66 21.04 19.98 10.42
C LYS A 66 20.26 19.49 9.21
N GLU A 67 20.12 20.35 8.22
CA GLU A 67 19.77 19.98 6.84
C GLU A 67 21.00 19.40 6.14
N GLN A 68 20.80 18.26 5.46
CA GLN A 68 21.85 17.49 4.83
C GLN A 68 21.29 16.58 3.72
N ASP A 69 22.18 16.07 2.87
CA ASP A 69 21.84 15.03 1.90
C ASP A 69 21.36 13.74 2.61
N VAL A 70 20.58 12.93 1.89
CA VAL A 70 20.14 11.60 2.37
C VAL A 70 21.36 10.72 2.64
N GLN A 71 21.52 10.36 3.91
CA GLN A 71 22.49 9.40 4.41
C GLN A 71 22.00 8.86 5.76
N GLN A 72 22.53 7.72 6.21
CA GLN A 72 22.05 7.04 7.43
C GLN A 72 22.31 7.84 8.71
N ASP A 73 23.42 8.55 8.78
CA ASP A 73 23.87 9.25 9.99
C ASP A 73 23.87 10.76 9.80
N CYS A 74 23.64 11.51 10.87
CA CYS A 74 23.75 12.96 10.81
C CYS A 74 25.21 13.38 10.61
N SER A 75 25.51 14.19 9.60
CA SER A 75 26.86 14.72 9.35
C SER A 75 27.35 15.73 10.37
N ASN A 76 26.44 16.27 11.20
CA ASN A 76 26.79 17.22 12.25
C ASN A 76 26.94 16.55 13.63
N CYS A 77 25.92 15.80 14.08
CA CYS A 77 25.94 15.20 15.42
C CYS A 77 26.23 13.69 15.46
N GLY A 78 26.44 13.04 14.31
CA GLY A 78 26.74 11.61 14.22
C GLY A 78 25.59 10.66 14.58
N ALA A 79 24.39 11.18 14.81
CA ALA A 79 23.26 10.35 15.20
C ALA A 79 22.72 9.50 14.04
N CYS A 80 22.52 8.20 14.29
CA CYS A 80 21.82 7.30 13.38
C CYS A 80 20.35 7.72 13.21
N LEU A 81 19.99 8.15 11.99
CA LEU A 81 18.67 8.68 11.63
C LEU A 81 17.61 7.58 11.47
N GLY A 82 18.04 6.36 11.15
CA GLY A 82 17.21 5.16 11.13
C GLY A 82 18.06 3.89 11.17
N LYS A 83 17.77 2.98 12.10
CA LYS A 83 18.49 1.69 12.21
C LYS A 83 18.39 0.88 10.90
N TYR A 84 17.20 0.81 10.32
CA TYR A 84 17.02 0.41 8.94
C TYR A 84 17.10 1.65 8.06
N PHE A 85 18.02 1.64 7.11
CA PHE A 85 18.18 2.66 6.09
C PHE A 85 18.24 2.01 4.71
N CYS A 86 17.44 2.53 3.79
CA CYS A 86 17.52 2.15 2.38
C CYS A 86 17.78 3.39 1.53
N ALA A 87 19.01 3.51 1.01
CA ALA A 87 19.42 4.60 0.13
C ALA A 87 18.61 4.65 -1.17
N LYS A 88 18.24 3.49 -1.74
CA LYS A 88 17.43 3.41 -2.96
C LYS A 88 16.04 4.02 -2.77
N CYS A 89 15.43 3.83 -1.60
CA CYS A 89 14.07 4.30 -1.33
C CYS A 89 14.00 5.55 -0.44
N ASN A 90 15.13 6.08 0.01
CA ASN A 90 15.23 7.14 1.01
C ASN A 90 14.38 6.85 2.28
N LEU A 91 14.38 5.58 2.71
CA LEU A 91 13.57 5.10 3.83
C LEU A 91 14.42 4.97 5.10
N PHE A 92 13.89 5.46 6.21
CA PHE A 92 14.50 5.42 7.55
C PHE A 92 13.47 4.87 8.53
N ASP A 93 13.83 3.81 9.28
CA ASP A 93 12.99 3.26 10.35
C ASP A 93 13.87 2.65 11.45
N ASP A 94 13.65 3.06 12.70
CA ASP A 94 14.26 2.52 13.90
C ASP A 94 13.53 1.25 14.38
N ASP A 95 12.32 0.99 13.90
CA ASP A 95 11.56 -0.22 14.19
C ASP A 95 11.99 -1.38 13.29
N VAL A 96 13.14 -1.97 13.59
CA VAL A 96 13.69 -3.13 12.86
C VAL A 96 12.88 -4.42 13.06
N SER A 97 11.91 -4.45 13.98
CA SER A 97 11.08 -5.64 14.21
C SER A 97 10.19 -5.98 13.02
N LYS A 98 9.95 -5.00 12.13
CA LYS A 98 9.21 -5.21 10.87
C LYS A 98 10.02 -6.02 9.83
N ASN A 99 11.30 -6.29 10.08
CA ASN A 99 12.19 -7.00 9.16
C ASN A 99 12.11 -6.44 7.74
N GLN A 100 12.33 -5.13 7.61
CA GLN A 100 12.29 -4.44 6.33
C GLN A 100 13.39 -4.94 5.41
N PHE A 101 13.10 -5.04 4.12
CA PHE A 101 14.10 -5.34 3.10
C PHE A 101 13.77 -4.64 1.78
N HIS A 102 14.78 -4.30 1.00
CA HIS A 102 14.58 -3.78 -0.35
C HIS A 102 14.47 -4.93 -1.35
N CYS A 103 13.45 -4.92 -2.21
CA CYS A 103 13.38 -5.83 -3.35
C CYS A 103 13.72 -5.07 -4.63
N ASP A 104 14.83 -5.45 -5.27
CA ASP A 104 15.31 -4.81 -6.51
C ASP A 104 14.34 -4.98 -7.67
N GLY A 105 13.73 -6.16 -7.82
CA GLY A 105 12.73 -6.40 -8.86
C GLY A 105 11.47 -5.54 -8.70
N CYS A 106 11.11 -5.18 -7.47
CA CYS A 106 9.99 -4.26 -7.20
C CYS A 106 10.41 -2.78 -7.16
N GLY A 107 11.69 -2.48 -6.94
CA GLY A 107 12.20 -1.12 -6.71
C GLY A 107 11.71 -0.46 -5.41
N ILE A 108 11.15 -1.22 -4.46
CA ILE A 108 10.60 -0.70 -3.20
C ILE A 108 10.95 -1.59 -1.99
N CYS A 109 10.95 -0.98 -0.80
CA CYS A 109 11.07 -1.70 0.47
C CYS A 109 9.77 -2.44 0.81
N ARG A 110 9.91 -3.67 1.29
CA ARG A 110 8.86 -4.54 1.84
C ARG A 110 9.18 -4.84 3.31
N THR A 111 8.23 -5.44 4.02
CA THR A 111 8.37 -5.87 5.42
C THR A 111 8.11 -7.36 5.54
N GLY A 112 8.59 -7.98 6.63
CA GLY A 112 8.38 -9.40 6.92
C GLY A 112 9.57 -10.31 6.63
N GLY A 113 10.76 -9.77 6.37
CA GLY A 113 12.01 -10.53 6.21
C GLY A 113 12.22 -11.05 4.79
N VAL A 114 13.40 -10.78 4.20
CA VAL A 114 13.73 -11.16 2.82
C VAL A 114 13.67 -12.68 2.61
N GLU A 115 13.98 -13.45 3.65
CA GLU A 115 13.94 -14.90 3.68
C GLU A 115 12.54 -15.48 3.52
N ASN A 116 11.49 -14.70 3.78
CA ASN A 116 10.11 -15.14 3.69
C ASN A 116 9.46 -14.85 2.32
N PHE A 117 10.14 -14.10 1.46
CA PHE A 117 9.60 -13.64 0.19
C PHE A 117 10.50 -13.99 -1.00
N TYR A 118 9.88 -14.17 -2.17
CA TYR A 118 10.56 -14.18 -3.45
C TYR A 118 9.89 -13.18 -4.39
N HIS A 119 10.67 -12.65 -5.34
CA HIS A 119 10.13 -11.84 -6.44
C HIS A 119 9.75 -12.76 -7.60
N CYS A 120 8.54 -12.59 -8.14
CA CYS A 120 8.10 -13.28 -9.34
C CYS A 120 8.19 -12.32 -10.53
N ASP A 121 9.19 -12.48 -11.40
CA ASP A 121 9.46 -11.55 -12.52
C ASP A 121 8.27 -11.41 -13.46
N LYS A 122 7.59 -12.52 -13.76
CA LYS A 122 6.42 -12.52 -14.64
C LYS A 122 5.26 -11.72 -14.04
N CYS A 123 5.05 -11.84 -12.73
CA CYS A 123 3.99 -11.11 -12.06
C CYS A 123 4.40 -9.67 -11.71
N GLY A 124 5.73 -9.40 -11.63
CA GLY A 124 6.33 -8.14 -11.24
C GLY A 124 6.17 -7.81 -9.75
N CYS A 125 5.94 -8.80 -8.88
CA CYS A 125 5.69 -8.54 -7.46
C CYS A 125 6.28 -9.60 -6.52
N CYS A 126 6.42 -9.23 -5.25
CA CYS A 126 6.86 -10.15 -4.20
C CYS A 126 5.69 -10.97 -3.66
N TYR A 127 5.91 -12.27 -3.52
CA TYR A 127 5.03 -13.20 -2.82
C TYR A 127 5.78 -13.89 -1.68
N THR A 128 5.03 -14.41 -0.71
CA THR A 128 5.61 -15.28 0.32
C THR A 128 6.01 -16.61 -0.29
N TYR A 129 7.05 -17.28 0.23
CA TYR A 129 7.47 -18.60 -0.27
C TYR A 129 6.37 -19.67 -0.19
N LEU A 130 5.38 -19.51 0.69
CA LEU A 130 4.18 -20.37 0.75
C LEU A 130 3.39 -20.41 -0.57
N LEU A 131 3.49 -19.35 -1.37
CA LEU A 131 2.76 -19.19 -2.63
C LEU A 131 3.58 -19.57 -3.86
N LYS A 132 4.85 -19.98 -3.69
CA LYS A 132 5.79 -20.17 -4.80
C LYS A 132 5.24 -21.09 -5.90
N ASP A 133 4.66 -22.21 -5.50
CA ASP A 133 4.17 -23.24 -6.44
C ASP A 133 2.64 -23.26 -6.59
N SER A 134 1.92 -22.41 -5.86
CA SER A 134 0.45 -22.42 -5.79
C SER A 134 -0.20 -21.14 -6.33
N HIS A 135 0.54 -20.04 -6.49
CA HIS A 135 -0.03 -18.82 -7.05
C HIS A 135 -0.28 -18.96 -8.56
N ARG A 136 -1.47 -18.52 -8.98
CA ARG A 136 -1.79 -18.36 -10.40
C ARG A 136 -1.08 -17.11 -10.92
N CYS A 137 0.09 -17.25 -11.54
CA CYS A 137 0.81 -16.08 -12.03
C CYS A 137 0.12 -15.45 -13.25
N VAL A 138 -0.29 -14.20 -13.09
CA VAL A 138 -0.87 -13.34 -14.11
C VAL A 138 0.11 -12.19 -14.34
N ASP A 139 0.42 -11.90 -15.61
CA ASP A 139 1.34 -10.81 -15.95
C ASP A 139 0.86 -9.51 -15.31
N ARG A 140 1.78 -8.83 -14.61
CA ARG A 140 1.54 -7.52 -14.03
C ARG A 140 0.26 -7.41 -13.18
N ALA A 141 -0.12 -8.47 -12.46
CA ALA A 141 -1.37 -8.57 -11.72
C ALA A 141 -1.66 -7.41 -10.76
N MET A 142 -0.62 -6.78 -10.19
CA MET A 142 -0.73 -5.65 -9.27
C MET A 142 -0.45 -4.28 -9.91
N HIS A 143 0.00 -4.23 -11.17
CA HIS A 143 0.32 -2.99 -11.87
C HIS A 143 -0.93 -2.40 -12.55
N GLN A 144 -1.98 -2.24 -11.78
CA GLN A 144 -3.25 -1.66 -12.20
C GLN A 144 -3.91 -0.95 -11.02
N ASN A 145 -4.87 -0.08 -11.33
CA ASN A 145 -5.70 0.55 -10.30
C ASN A 145 -6.74 -0.44 -9.80
N CYS A 146 -7.07 -0.35 -8.51
CA CYS A 146 -8.22 -1.04 -7.95
C CYS A 146 -9.48 -0.55 -8.70
N PRO A 147 -10.28 -1.43 -9.32
CA PRO A 147 -11.46 -1.04 -10.09
C PRO A 147 -12.61 -0.47 -9.23
N VAL A 148 -12.48 -0.55 -7.90
CA VAL A 148 -13.48 -0.05 -6.94
C VAL A 148 -13.12 1.36 -6.44
N CYS A 149 -11.89 1.56 -5.96
CA CYS A 149 -11.47 2.82 -5.37
C CYS A 149 -10.50 3.63 -6.25
N PHE A 150 -10.13 3.12 -7.42
CA PHE A 150 -9.23 3.73 -8.42
C PHE A 150 -7.80 4.04 -7.94
N GLU A 151 -7.43 3.58 -6.75
CA GLU A 151 -6.07 3.69 -6.24
C GLU A 151 -5.15 2.63 -6.85
N TYR A 152 -3.89 2.99 -7.09
CA TYR A 152 -2.89 2.09 -7.66
C TYR A 152 -2.48 0.99 -6.67
N LEU A 153 -2.64 -0.28 -7.07
CA LEU A 153 -2.50 -1.42 -6.15
C LEU A 153 -1.06 -1.67 -5.71
N PHE A 154 -0.09 -1.53 -6.62
CA PHE A 154 1.29 -1.94 -6.36
C PHE A 154 1.98 -1.15 -5.24
N GLU A 155 1.66 0.15 -5.14
CA GLU A 155 2.26 1.07 -4.17
C GLU A 155 1.40 1.31 -2.93
N SER A 156 0.17 0.82 -2.94
CA SER A 156 -0.75 0.91 -1.82
C SER A 156 -0.24 0.14 -0.62
N THR A 157 -0.44 0.69 0.57
CA THR A 157 -0.20 0.00 1.85
C THR A 157 -1.39 -0.85 2.27
N LYS A 158 -2.52 -0.76 1.56
CA LYS A 158 -3.73 -1.53 1.85
C LYS A 158 -3.54 -2.98 1.42
N ALA A 159 -4.05 -3.90 2.24
CA ALA A 159 -4.06 -5.32 1.90
C ALA A 159 -4.81 -5.55 0.56
N VAL A 160 -4.31 -6.47 -0.25
CA VAL A 160 -4.92 -6.85 -1.53
C VAL A 160 -5.46 -8.27 -1.47
N SER A 161 -6.46 -8.56 -2.31
CA SER A 161 -7.04 -9.88 -2.51
C SER A 161 -7.05 -10.20 -4.00
N VAL A 162 -6.68 -11.43 -4.35
CA VAL A 162 -6.84 -11.96 -5.69
C VAL A 162 -8.20 -12.65 -5.77
N LEU A 163 -9.05 -12.22 -6.70
CA LEU A 163 -10.35 -12.84 -6.96
C LEU A 163 -10.18 -14.19 -7.65
N HIS A 164 -11.20 -15.05 -7.63
CA HIS A 164 -11.15 -16.37 -8.29
C HIS A 164 -10.86 -16.28 -9.81
N CYS A 165 -11.30 -15.20 -10.45
CA CYS A 165 -11.00 -14.92 -11.86
C CYS A 165 -9.54 -14.49 -12.12
N GLY A 166 -8.75 -14.19 -11.09
CA GLY A 166 -7.34 -13.78 -11.15
C GLY A 166 -7.11 -12.27 -11.06
N HIS A 167 -8.14 -11.42 -11.10
CA HIS A 167 -7.99 -9.98 -10.92
C HIS A 167 -7.74 -9.62 -9.46
N THR A 168 -6.90 -8.62 -9.21
CA THR A 168 -6.54 -8.18 -7.86
C THR A 168 -7.27 -6.90 -7.51
N ILE A 169 -7.82 -6.82 -6.30
CA ILE A 169 -8.45 -5.62 -5.73
C ILE A 169 -8.00 -5.43 -4.28
N HIS A 170 -8.25 -4.26 -3.67
CA HIS A 170 -8.03 -4.10 -2.22
C HIS A 170 -8.98 -5.02 -1.42
N LEU A 171 -8.48 -5.60 -0.32
CA LEU A 171 -9.26 -6.47 0.56
C LEU A 171 -10.47 -5.73 1.15
N GLN A 172 -10.30 -4.46 1.52
CA GLN A 172 -11.39 -3.63 2.00
C GLN A 172 -12.47 -3.42 0.93
N CYS A 173 -12.06 -3.15 -0.32
CA CYS A 173 -12.99 -3.05 -1.45
C CYS A 173 -13.73 -4.37 -1.72
N LEU A 174 -13.07 -5.52 -1.53
CA LEU A 174 -13.75 -6.82 -1.60
C LEU A 174 -14.83 -6.95 -0.52
N TYR A 175 -14.57 -6.50 0.71
CA TYR A 175 -15.57 -6.53 1.78
C TYR A 175 -16.75 -5.59 1.51
N GLU A 176 -16.49 -4.39 0.99
CA GLU A 176 -17.54 -3.45 0.58
C GLU A 176 -18.42 -4.04 -0.53
N MET A 177 -17.81 -4.64 -1.57
CA MET A 177 -18.55 -5.36 -2.61
C MET A 177 -19.47 -6.44 -2.01
N ARG A 178 -18.95 -7.24 -1.06
CA ARG A 178 -19.74 -8.28 -0.39
C ARG A 178 -20.89 -7.70 0.43
N ALA A 179 -20.65 -6.61 1.15
CA ALA A 179 -21.68 -5.93 1.94
C ALA A 179 -22.84 -5.42 1.05
N HIS A 180 -22.53 -4.95 -0.16
CA HIS A 180 -23.51 -4.54 -1.17
C HIS A 180 -24.04 -5.68 -2.05
N GLN A 181 -23.78 -6.93 -1.67
CA GLN A 181 -24.18 -8.13 -2.39
C GLN A 181 -23.68 -8.21 -3.85
N GLN A 182 -22.55 -7.57 -4.16
CA GLN A 182 -21.89 -7.60 -5.45
C GLN A 182 -20.82 -8.70 -5.48
N PHE A 183 -21.15 -9.84 -6.08
CA PHE A 183 -20.28 -11.02 -6.14
C PHE A 183 -19.64 -11.22 -7.51
N SER A 184 -19.76 -10.25 -8.39
CA SER A 184 -19.15 -10.27 -9.72
C SER A 184 -17.89 -9.41 -9.71
N CYS A 185 -16.82 -9.92 -10.33
CA CYS A 185 -15.62 -9.15 -10.56
C CYS A 185 -15.96 -7.89 -11.40
N PRO A 186 -15.59 -6.69 -10.95
CA PRO A 186 -15.89 -5.45 -11.68
C PRO A 186 -15.14 -5.33 -13.01
N VAL A 187 -14.12 -6.16 -13.25
CA VAL A 187 -13.33 -6.15 -14.49
C VAL A 187 -13.88 -7.09 -15.56
N CYS A 188 -14.30 -8.30 -15.17
CA CYS A 188 -14.67 -9.35 -16.13
C CYS A 188 -16.02 -10.03 -15.85
N LEU A 189 -16.75 -9.55 -14.85
CA LEU A 189 -18.10 -10.00 -14.45
C LEU A 189 -18.21 -11.48 -13.97
N ARG A 190 -17.11 -12.24 -14.00
CA ARG A 190 -17.02 -13.58 -13.38
C ARG A 190 -17.12 -13.51 -11.85
N SER A 191 -17.55 -14.59 -11.21
CA SER A 191 -17.68 -14.67 -9.75
C SER A 191 -16.39 -14.27 -9.02
N SER A 192 -16.53 -13.41 -8.01
CA SER A 192 -15.43 -12.88 -7.21
C SER A 192 -15.00 -13.83 -6.09
N CYS A 193 -15.92 -14.67 -5.59
CA CYS A 193 -15.69 -15.74 -4.61
C CYS A 193 -16.42 -17.03 -5.01
N ASP A 194 -16.16 -18.12 -4.29
CA ASP A 194 -17.04 -19.29 -4.34
C ASP A 194 -18.45 -18.89 -3.86
N MET A 195 -19.44 -19.24 -4.67
CA MET A 195 -20.84 -18.86 -4.49
C MET A 195 -21.73 -20.08 -4.25
N SER A 196 -21.15 -21.28 -4.14
CA SER A 196 -21.87 -22.55 -4.04
C SER A 196 -22.96 -22.53 -2.95
N ASP A 197 -22.62 -22.06 -1.75
CA ASP A 197 -23.58 -21.96 -0.63
C ASP A 197 -24.71 -20.94 -0.87
N LYS A 198 -24.43 -19.88 -1.64
CA LYS A 198 -25.44 -18.85 -1.93
C LYS A 198 -26.36 -19.28 -3.06
N TRP A 199 -25.83 -19.95 -4.09
CA TRP A 199 -26.65 -20.57 -5.13
C TRP A 199 -27.59 -21.62 -4.54
N GLN A 200 -27.09 -22.49 -3.65
CA GLN A 200 -27.94 -23.46 -2.94
C GLN A 200 -29.10 -22.82 -2.18
N LYS A 201 -28.89 -21.64 -1.58
CA LYS A 201 -29.96 -20.91 -0.88
C LYS A 201 -30.96 -20.27 -1.85
N LEU A 202 -30.52 -19.76 -2.99
CA LEU A 202 -31.39 -19.21 -4.04
C LEU A 202 -32.20 -20.31 -4.72
N ASP A 203 -31.61 -21.48 -4.95
CA ASP A 203 -32.29 -22.64 -5.53
C ASP A 203 -33.37 -23.21 -4.59
N GLN A 204 -33.27 -22.93 -3.28
CA GLN A 204 -34.29 -23.26 -2.28
C GLN A 204 -35.42 -22.22 -2.19
N GLU A 205 -35.27 -21.04 -2.80
CA GLU A 205 -36.35 -20.06 -2.86
C GLU A 205 -37.36 -20.46 -3.94
N PRO A 206 -38.68 -20.54 -3.63
CA PRO A 206 -39.68 -20.87 -4.64
C PRO A 206 -39.70 -19.81 -5.74
N PRO A 207 -39.85 -20.20 -7.03
CA PRO A 207 -39.82 -19.25 -8.13
C PRO A 207 -40.88 -18.17 -7.93
N ARG A 208 -40.47 -16.90 -7.92
CA ARG A 208 -41.40 -15.76 -7.94
C ARG A 208 -42.09 -15.76 -9.29
N CYS A 209 -43.27 -16.38 -9.33
CA CYS A 209 -44.11 -16.44 -10.52
C CYS A 209 -44.37 -15.01 -11.01
N GLN A 210 -43.93 -14.69 -12.23
CA GLN A 210 -44.30 -13.46 -12.92
C GLN A 210 -45.84 -13.40 -12.96
N GLN A 211 -46.44 -12.45 -12.26
CA GLN A 211 -47.85 -12.17 -12.46
C GLN A 211 -48.01 -11.64 -13.87
N SER A 212 -48.45 -12.56 -14.74
CA SER A 212 -48.88 -12.34 -16.10
C SER A 212 -49.72 -11.07 -16.22
N VAL A 213 -49.28 -10.19 -17.11
CA VAL A 213 -50.14 -9.22 -17.79
C VAL A 213 -51.35 -9.98 -18.35
N ARG A 214 -52.48 -9.97 -17.65
CA ARG A 214 -53.75 -10.39 -18.24
C ARG A 214 -54.27 -9.24 -19.09
N ARG A 215 -54.06 -9.36 -20.41
CA ARG A 215 -54.88 -8.70 -21.42
C ARG A 215 -56.34 -9.08 -21.19
N ARG A 216 -57.19 -8.10 -20.85
CA ARG A 216 -58.44 -7.73 -21.52
C ARG A 216 -59.07 -6.56 -20.79
#